data_AF-A0A7C5H639-F1
#
_entry.id   AF-A0A7C5H639-F1
#
_cell.length_a   1.000
_cell.length_b   1.000
_cell.length_c   1.000
_cell.angle_alpha   90.00
_cell.angle_beta   90.00
_cell.angle_gamma   90.00
#
_symmetry.space_group_name_H-M   'P 1'
#
loop_
_entity.id
_entity.type
_entity.pdbx_description
1 polymer ?
#
loop_
_entity_poly.entity_id
_entity_poly.type
_entity_poly.pdbx_seq_one_letter_code
_entity_poly.pdbx_strand_id
1 'polypeptide(L)'
;MTDTKLSGRELQKPGEEKIATHDLSRLQLLLEELKSCATTDCRPPAEMAAKMETAGITKAKGDTLTLSLLGILAGLFIGLGAMFCTLVTTNIQIGFGLSKLLGGVVFCLGLILVVLAGAELFTGNALMVASRASGKIGLSQLFRNWSIVYFTNLFGALLLVLVVFYSRFWVLDAYKVGANALLIANAKVN
;
A
#
# COMPACT_ATOMS: atom_id res chain seq x y z
N MET A 1 51.71 0.09 -74.82
CA MET A 1 50.88 -1.01 -74.27
C MET A 1 51.73 -1.65 -73.16
N THR A 2 51.51 -1.42 -71.88
CA THR A 2 50.32 -0.95 -71.14
C THR A 2 50.80 -0.44 -69.78
N ASP A 3 50.30 0.73 -69.35
CA ASP A 3 50.66 1.39 -68.09
C ASP A 3 49.94 0.82 -66.86
N THR A 4 50.66 0.88 -65.75
CA THR A 4 50.35 0.66 -64.34
C THR A 4 49.10 1.39 -63.84
N LYS A 5 48.25 0.73 -63.02
CA LYS A 5 47.50 1.39 -61.91
C LYS A 5 47.30 0.46 -60.72
N LEU A 6 47.79 0.92 -59.57
CA LEU A 6 47.44 0.50 -58.21
C LEU A 6 45.96 0.80 -57.90
N SER A 7 45.41 0.11 -56.89
CA SER A 7 44.61 0.67 -55.77
C SER A 7 43.42 -0.22 -55.40
N GLY A 8 43.21 -0.43 -54.09
CA GLY A 8 41.94 -0.91 -53.55
C GLY A 8 41.96 -2.28 -52.86
N ARG A 9 42.84 -2.52 -51.88
CA ARG A 9 42.50 -3.47 -50.81
C ARG A 9 41.54 -2.74 -49.87
N GLU A 10 40.28 -3.10 -49.99
CA GLU A 10 39.18 -2.64 -49.16
C GLU A 10 39.52 -2.72 -47.66
N LEU A 11 39.21 -1.61 -47.00
CA LEU A 11 39.34 -1.36 -45.57
C LEU A 11 38.57 -2.40 -44.76
N GLN A 12 39.30 -3.34 -44.17
CA GLN A 12 38.79 -4.09 -43.03
C GLN A 12 38.65 -3.12 -41.85
N LYS A 13 37.43 -2.60 -41.63
CA LYS A 13 37.07 -1.84 -40.43
C LYS A 13 37.21 -2.74 -39.19
N PRO A 14 38.21 -2.54 -38.32
CA PRO A 14 38.31 -3.29 -37.08
C PRO A 14 37.54 -2.53 -35.99
N GLY A 15 36.52 -3.17 -35.39
CA GLY A 15 36.09 -2.81 -34.04
C GLY A 15 34.75 -2.07 -33.84
N GLU A 16 33.94 -1.81 -34.87
CA GLU A 16 32.61 -1.18 -34.66
C GLU A 16 31.48 -2.21 -34.43
N GLU A 17 31.60 -3.44 -34.92
CA GLU A 17 30.48 -4.41 -34.92
C GLU A 17 30.27 -5.15 -33.59
N LYS A 18 31.30 -5.23 -32.74
CA LYS A 18 31.22 -5.91 -31.43
C LYS A 18 30.75 -5.03 -30.28
N ILE A 19 30.82 -3.70 -30.41
CA ILE A 19 30.45 -2.77 -29.33
C ILE A 19 28.95 -2.50 -29.34
N ALA A 20 28.32 -2.43 -30.53
CA ALA A 20 26.88 -2.20 -30.66
C ALA A 20 26.01 -3.41 -30.25
N THR A 21 26.50 -4.63 -30.48
CA THR A 21 25.73 -5.87 -30.27
C THR A 21 25.64 -6.28 -28.79
N HIS A 22 26.69 -6.04 -28.00
CA HIS A 22 26.69 -6.33 -26.56
C HIS A 22 25.79 -5.38 -25.76
N ASP A 23 25.70 -4.11 -26.16
CA ASP A 23 24.86 -3.10 -25.50
C ASP A 23 23.36 -3.30 -25.81
N LEU A 24 23.02 -3.63 -27.07
CA LEU A 24 21.66 -4.00 -27.46
C LEU A 24 21.14 -5.24 -26.72
N SER A 25 22.01 -6.23 -26.50
CA SER A 25 21.67 -7.44 -25.74
C SER A 25 21.40 -7.11 -24.26
N ARG A 26 22.17 -6.19 -23.66
CA ARG A 26 21.93 -5.72 -22.28
C ARG A 26 20.67 -4.87 -22.16
N LEU A 27 20.37 -4.02 -23.14
CA LEU A 27 19.13 -3.24 -23.17
C LEU A 27 17.90 -4.14 -23.34
N GLN A 28 18.00 -5.20 -24.14
CA GLN A 28 16.95 -6.22 -24.25
C GLN A 28 16.76 -6.95 -22.92
N LEU A 29 17.85 -7.33 -22.25
CA LEU A 29 17.81 -7.96 -20.93
C LEU A 29 17.19 -7.05 -19.86
N LEU A 30 17.57 -5.77 -19.86
CA LEU A 30 16.98 -4.76 -18.97
C LEU A 30 15.52 -4.47 -19.30
N LEU A 31 15.14 -4.47 -20.58
CA LEU A 31 13.74 -4.34 -20.97
C LEU A 31 12.92 -5.56 -20.54
N GLU A 32 13.51 -6.75 -20.59
CA GLU A 32 12.84 -8.00 -20.19
C GLU A 32 12.73 -8.11 -18.67
N GLU A 33 13.75 -7.69 -17.92
CA GLU A 33 13.72 -7.51 -16.46
C GLU A 33 12.72 -6.44 -16.02
N LEU A 34 12.68 -5.28 -16.71
CA LEU A 34 11.70 -4.23 -16.44
C LEU A 34 10.28 -4.68 -16.77
N LYS A 35 10.09 -5.43 -17.87
CA LYS A 35 8.80 -6.01 -18.25
C LYS A 35 8.35 -7.06 -17.23
N SER A 36 9.25 -7.95 -16.80
CA SER A 36 9.01 -8.93 -15.73
C SER A 36 8.59 -8.25 -14.42
N CYS A 37 9.30 -7.18 -14.02
CA CYS A 37 8.94 -6.36 -12.85
C CYS A 37 7.58 -5.67 -13.01
N ALA A 38 7.22 -5.25 -14.22
CA ALA A 38 5.98 -4.52 -14.49
C ALA A 38 4.75 -5.44 -14.67
N THR A 39 4.92 -6.70 -15.08
CA THR A 39 3.80 -7.55 -15.52
C THR A 39 3.23 -8.46 -14.43
N THR A 40 3.89 -8.63 -13.28
CA THR A 40 3.58 -9.76 -12.40
C THR A 40 2.23 -9.65 -11.66
N ASP A 41 1.62 -8.46 -11.53
CA ASP A 41 0.31 -8.32 -10.87
C ASP A 41 -0.65 -7.27 -11.48
N CYS A 42 -0.29 -6.64 -12.60
CA CYS A 42 -1.16 -5.69 -13.31
C CYS A 42 -2.18 -6.43 -14.19
N ARG A 43 -3.31 -6.83 -13.59
CA ARG A 43 -4.35 -7.60 -14.26
C ARG A 43 -5.41 -6.68 -14.89
N PRO A 44 -6.02 -7.07 -16.03
CA PRO A 44 -7.13 -6.33 -16.61
C PRO A 44 -8.34 -6.30 -15.64
N PRO A 45 -9.23 -5.28 -15.74
CA PRO A 45 -10.33 -5.10 -14.80
C PRO A 45 -11.21 -6.33 -14.56
N ALA A 46 -11.47 -7.12 -15.61
CA ALA A 46 -12.27 -8.34 -15.51
C ALA A 46 -11.60 -9.42 -14.64
N GLU A 47 -10.28 -9.59 -14.77
CA GLU A 47 -9.53 -10.56 -13.98
C GLU A 47 -9.35 -10.08 -12.52
N MET A 48 -9.19 -8.76 -12.31
CA MET A 48 -9.20 -8.17 -10.96
C MET A 48 -10.54 -8.38 -10.25
N ALA A 49 -11.67 -8.23 -10.96
CA ALA A 49 -12.98 -8.53 -10.41
C ALA A 49 -13.09 -9.99 -9.95
N ALA A 50 -12.65 -10.95 -10.76
CA ALA A 50 -12.62 -12.36 -10.38
C ALA A 50 -11.71 -12.65 -9.18
N LYS A 51 -10.55 -11.98 -9.08
CA LYS A 51 -9.65 -12.06 -7.91
C LYS A 51 -10.32 -11.51 -6.65
N MET A 52 -11.00 -10.36 -6.75
CA MET A 52 -11.76 -9.77 -5.63
C MET A 52 -12.92 -10.67 -5.20
N GLU A 53 -13.64 -11.28 -6.14
CA GLU A 53 -14.71 -12.22 -5.84
C GLU A 53 -14.20 -13.39 -5.00
N THR A 54 -13.09 -13.99 -5.45
CA THR A 54 -12.44 -15.11 -4.77
C THR A 54 -11.97 -14.71 -3.37
N ALA A 55 -11.35 -13.54 -3.23
CA ALA A 55 -10.94 -13.00 -1.94
C ALA A 55 -12.15 -12.81 -0.99
N GLY A 56 -13.27 -12.29 -1.49
CA GLY A 56 -14.47 -12.12 -0.67
C GLY A 56 -15.14 -13.44 -0.26
N ILE A 57 -15.05 -14.50 -1.08
CA ILE A 57 -15.49 -15.85 -0.68
C ILE A 57 -14.63 -16.37 0.47
N THR A 58 -13.30 -16.24 0.38
CA THR A 58 -12.38 -16.66 1.45
C THR A 58 -12.68 -15.92 2.74
N LYS A 59 -12.86 -14.59 2.68
CA LYS A 59 -13.21 -13.76 3.85
C LYS A 59 -14.57 -14.12 4.45
N ALA A 60 -15.55 -14.46 3.63
CA ALA A 60 -16.87 -14.89 4.11
C ALA A 60 -16.82 -16.24 4.87
N LYS A 61 -15.85 -17.11 4.56
CA LYS A 61 -15.64 -18.40 5.23
C LYS A 61 -14.71 -18.32 6.44
N GLY A 62 -14.07 -17.18 6.69
CA GLY A 62 -13.19 -16.98 7.84
C GLY A 62 -13.87 -17.29 9.17
N ASP A 63 -13.16 -17.99 10.04
CA ASP A 63 -13.62 -18.27 11.39
C ASP A 63 -13.61 -16.99 12.25
N THR A 64 -14.46 -16.97 13.27
CA THR A 64 -14.70 -15.75 14.06
C THR A 64 -13.48 -15.34 14.88
N LEU A 65 -12.68 -16.30 15.35
CA LEU A 65 -11.51 -16.04 16.18
C LEU A 65 -10.40 -15.39 15.34
N THR A 66 -10.08 -15.96 14.19
CA THR A 66 -9.09 -15.41 13.26
C THR A 66 -9.50 -14.02 12.78
N LEU A 67 -10.75 -13.84 12.34
CA LEU A 67 -11.26 -12.51 11.93
C LEU A 67 -11.19 -11.49 13.06
N SER A 68 -11.43 -11.92 14.30
CA SER A 68 -11.36 -11.03 15.46
C SER A 68 -9.92 -10.61 15.77
N LEU A 69 -8.98 -11.55 15.85
CA LEU A 69 -7.58 -11.25 16.14
C LEU A 69 -6.93 -10.39 15.04
N LEU A 70 -7.16 -10.74 13.76
CA LEU A 70 -6.66 -9.95 12.63
C LEU A 70 -7.33 -8.57 12.56
N GLY A 71 -8.61 -8.45 12.92
CA GLY A 71 -9.29 -7.17 12.98
C GLY A 71 -8.81 -6.27 14.12
N ILE A 72 -8.51 -6.83 15.30
CA ILE A 72 -7.87 -6.08 16.40
C ILE A 72 -6.51 -5.54 15.94
N LEU A 73 -5.72 -6.39 15.28
CA LEU A 73 -4.40 -6.01 14.77
C LEU A 73 -4.50 -4.90 13.71
N ALA A 74 -5.49 -4.96 12.80
CA ALA A 74 -5.74 -3.91 11.83
C ALA A 74 -6.10 -2.57 12.51
N GLY A 75 -6.96 -2.59 13.54
CA GLY A 75 -7.29 -1.41 14.34
C GLY A 75 -6.07 -0.77 15.01
N LEU A 76 -5.20 -1.59 15.60
CA LEU A 76 -3.94 -1.15 16.20
C LEU A 76 -3.03 -0.47 15.17
N PHE A 77 -2.85 -1.05 13.98
CA PHE A 77 -1.97 -0.50 12.95
C PHE A 77 -2.47 0.81 12.35
N ILE A 78 -3.77 0.93 12.08
CA ILE A 78 -4.35 2.20 11.62
C ILE A 78 -4.24 3.27 12.72
N GLY A 79 -4.48 2.89 13.98
CA GLY A 79 -4.25 3.77 15.12
C GLY A 79 -2.79 4.25 15.21
N LEU A 80 -1.81 3.38 14.97
CA LEU A 80 -0.39 3.73 14.97
C LEU A 80 -0.04 4.71 13.84
N GLY A 81 -0.62 4.52 12.64
CA GLY A 81 -0.50 5.49 11.55
C GLY A 81 -1.06 6.86 11.93
N ALA A 82 -2.22 6.89 12.60
CA ALA A 82 -2.83 8.14 13.07
C ALA A 82 -2.00 8.83 14.18
N MET A 83 -1.46 8.04 15.12
CA MET A 83 -0.55 8.52 16.15
C MET A 83 0.72 9.13 15.54
N PHE A 84 1.31 8.47 14.55
CA PHE A 84 2.52 8.98 13.89
C PHE A 84 2.25 10.25 13.09
N CYS A 85 1.12 10.30 12.36
CA CYS A 85 0.67 11.52 11.68
C CYS A 85 0.47 12.70 12.65
N THR A 86 -0.15 12.45 13.81
CA THR A 86 -0.35 13.47 14.85
C THR A 86 0.99 14.00 15.36
N LEU A 87 1.96 13.11 15.61
CA LEU A 87 3.29 13.50 16.08
C LEU A 87 4.01 14.38 15.05
N VAL A 88 4.10 13.92 13.80
CA VAL A 88 4.86 14.58 12.74
C VAL A 88 4.24 15.94 12.38
N THR A 89 2.91 16.07 12.45
CA THR A 89 2.21 17.32 12.16
C THR A 89 2.20 18.29 13.34
N THR A 90 2.67 17.87 14.52
CA THR A 90 2.74 18.76 15.69
C THR A 90 3.86 19.79 15.49
N ASN A 91 3.50 21.08 15.57
CA ASN A 91 4.44 22.21 15.56
C ASN A 91 5.35 22.28 14.31
N ILE A 92 4.89 21.74 13.18
CA ILE A 92 5.66 21.75 11.93
C ILE A 92 5.48 23.10 11.20
N GLN A 93 6.59 23.76 10.87
CA GLN A 93 6.62 25.13 10.31
C GLN A 93 7.01 25.15 8.83
N ILE A 94 6.42 24.27 8.02
CA ILE A 94 6.75 24.12 6.59
C ILE A 94 5.61 24.52 5.64
N GLY A 95 4.59 25.19 6.19
CA GLY A 95 3.39 25.60 5.46
C GLY A 95 2.29 24.54 5.45
N PHE A 96 1.03 24.99 5.30
CA PHE A 96 -0.16 24.15 5.46
C PHE A 96 -0.18 22.93 4.51
N GLY A 97 0.01 23.16 3.21
CA GLY A 97 -0.06 22.09 2.20
C GLY A 97 1.00 21.00 2.41
N LEU A 98 2.24 21.40 2.65
CA LEU A 98 3.34 20.45 2.85
C LEU A 98 3.21 19.69 4.17
N SER A 99 2.68 20.33 5.22
CA SER A 99 2.37 19.67 6.50
C SER A 99 1.31 18.57 6.33
N LYS A 100 0.26 18.84 5.53
CA LYS A 100 -0.77 17.84 5.22
C LYS A 100 -0.24 16.71 4.34
N LEU A 101 0.60 17.03 3.35
CA LEU A 101 1.26 16.02 2.52
C LEU A 101 2.11 15.07 3.37
N LEU A 102 2.98 15.62 4.22
CA LEU A 102 3.85 14.83 5.07
C LEU A 102 3.03 13.97 6.05
N GLY A 103 1.99 14.54 6.66
CA GLY A 103 1.05 13.81 7.51
C GLY A 103 0.39 12.63 6.78
N GLY A 104 -0.02 12.82 5.53
CA GLY A 104 -0.56 11.75 4.69
C GLY A 104 0.45 10.65 4.38
N VAL A 105 1.67 11.03 4.00
CA VAL A 105 2.76 10.08 3.69
C VAL A 105 3.09 9.20 4.89
N VAL A 106 3.22 9.78 6.08
CA VAL A 106 3.52 8.99 7.29
C VAL A 106 2.33 8.16 7.77
N PHE A 107 1.09 8.61 7.51
CA PHE A 107 -0.11 7.83 7.80
C PHE A 107 -0.17 6.53 6.98
N CYS A 108 0.35 6.53 5.75
CA CYS A 108 0.41 5.33 4.89
C CYS A 108 1.11 4.15 5.57
N LEU A 109 2.01 4.39 6.52
CA LEU A 109 2.63 3.34 7.32
C LEU A 109 1.59 2.42 7.99
N GLY A 110 0.48 2.98 8.47
CA GLY A 110 -0.60 2.19 9.08
C GLY A 110 -1.20 1.18 8.10
N LEU A 111 -1.44 1.59 6.85
CA LEU A 111 -1.95 0.69 5.81
C LEU A 111 -0.90 -0.33 5.36
N ILE A 112 0.38 0.06 5.29
CA ILE A 112 1.48 -0.87 4.98
C ILE A 112 1.53 -2.00 6.01
N LEU A 113 1.44 -1.68 7.31
CA LEU A 113 1.42 -2.68 8.38
C LEU A 113 0.23 -3.64 8.27
N VAL A 114 -0.96 -3.12 7.94
CA VAL A 114 -2.15 -3.95 7.69
C VAL A 114 -1.92 -4.95 6.56
N VAL A 115 -1.37 -4.49 5.43
CA VAL A 115 -1.14 -5.34 4.26
C VAL A 115 -0.07 -6.39 4.55
N LEU A 116 1.05 -6.01 5.18
CA LEU A 116 2.15 -6.92 5.49
C LEU A 116 1.75 -8.02 6.47
N ALA A 117 0.93 -7.68 7.48
CA ALA A 117 0.44 -8.66 8.44
C ALA A 117 -0.75 -9.48 7.91
N GLY A 118 -1.31 -9.12 6.76
CA GLY A 118 -2.57 -9.71 6.25
C GLY A 118 -3.75 -9.43 7.17
N ALA A 119 -3.76 -8.31 7.89
CA ALA A 119 -4.78 -7.98 8.87
C ALA A 119 -6.13 -7.64 8.21
N GLU A 120 -7.22 -7.92 8.92
CA GLU A 120 -8.58 -7.78 8.39
C GLU A 120 -9.13 -6.39 8.69
N LEU A 121 -8.96 -5.48 7.73
CA LEU A 121 -9.46 -4.12 7.83
C LEU A 121 -10.86 -4.00 7.20
N PHE A 122 -11.78 -3.36 7.90
CA PHE A 122 -13.17 -3.20 7.45
C PHE A 122 -13.28 -2.58 6.05
N THR A 123 -12.49 -1.55 5.75
CA THR A 123 -12.51 -0.89 4.44
C THR A 123 -12.06 -1.81 3.31
N GLY A 124 -11.16 -2.77 3.58
CA GLY A 124 -10.80 -3.83 2.64
C GLY A 124 -11.91 -4.87 2.48
N ASN A 125 -12.65 -5.15 3.55
CA ASN A 125 -13.77 -6.11 3.54
C ASN A 125 -15.04 -5.53 2.93
N ALA A 126 -15.13 -4.21 2.79
CA ALA A 126 -16.20 -3.56 2.03
C ALA A 126 -16.25 -4.07 0.58
N LEU A 127 -15.12 -4.48 0.00
CA LEU A 127 -15.05 -5.05 -1.36
C LEU A 127 -15.74 -6.41 -1.49
N MET A 128 -16.11 -7.07 -0.39
CA MET A 128 -16.94 -8.28 -0.42
C MET A 128 -18.31 -8.05 -1.08
N VAL A 129 -18.75 -6.78 -1.23
CA VAL A 129 -19.94 -6.44 -2.04
C VAL A 129 -19.83 -6.97 -3.47
N ALA A 130 -18.64 -7.01 -4.06
CA ALA A 130 -18.45 -7.58 -5.40
C ALA A 130 -18.81 -9.08 -5.43
N SER A 131 -18.30 -9.87 -4.48
CA SER A 131 -18.66 -11.28 -4.33
C SER A 131 -20.17 -11.46 -4.08
N ARG A 132 -20.80 -10.52 -3.36
CA ARG A 132 -22.25 -10.55 -3.13
C ARG A 132 -23.04 -10.22 -4.40
N ALA A 133 -22.62 -9.22 -5.17
CA ALA A 133 -23.25 -8.82 -6.42
C ALA A 133 -23.22 -9.98 -7.44
N SER A 134 -22.12 -10.73 -7.48
CA SER A 134 -21.98 -11.94 -8.30
C SER A 134 -22.64 -13.20 -7.70
N GLY A 135 -23.39 -13.07 -6.60
CA GLY A 135 -24.13 -14.16 -5.97
C GLY A 135 -23.27 -15.23 -5.29
N LYS A 136 -21.97 -14.98 -5.09
CA LYS A 136 -21.01 -15.96 -4.54
C LYS A 136 -21.08 -16.09 -3.02
N ILE A 137 -21.59 -15.07 -2.33
CA ILE A 137 -21.78 -15.06 -0.86
C ILE A 137 -23.19 -14.59 -0.50
N GLY A 138 -23.73 -15.10 0.61
CA GLY A 138 -25.03 -14.66 1.13
C GLY A 138 -24.93 -13.34 1.91
N LEU A 139 -26.06 -12.63 2.06
CA LEU A 139 -26.13 -11.40 2.85
C LEU A 139 -25.74 -11.62 4.33
N SER A 140 -26.16 -12.75 4.91
CA SER A 140 -25.81 -13.10 6.30
C SER A 140 -24.30 -13.22 6.50
N GLN A 141 -23.59 -13.84 5.56
CA GLN A 141 -22.12 -13.98 5.63
C GLN A 141 -21.42 -12.62 5.49
N LEU A 142 -21.93 -11.75 4.61
CA LEU A 142 -21.43 -10.39 4.43
C LEU A 142 -21.56 -9.57 5.73
N PHE A 143 -22.78 -9.48 6.28
CA PHE A 143 -23.03 -8.72 7.50
C PHE A 143 -22.32 -9.32 8.72
N ARG A 144 -22.19 -10.64 8.82
CA ARG A 144 -21.41 -11.30 9.88
C ARG A 144 -19.95 -10.84 9.85
N ASN A 145 -19.29 -10.95 8.68
CA ASN A 145 -17.90 -10.54 8.54
C ASN A 145 -17.73 -9.04 8.86
N TRP A 146 -18.57 -8.20 8.25
CA TRP A 146 -18.53 -6.75 8.46
C TRP A 146 -18.70 -6.35 9.92
N SER A 147 -19.67 -6.94 10.61
CA SER A 147 -19.92 -6.62 12.02
C SER A 147 -18.72 -7.01 12.88
N ILE A 148 -18.23 -8.25 12.75
CA ILE A 148 -17.07 -8.73 13.51
C ILE A 148 -15.88 -7.80 13.28
N VAL A 149 -15.51 -7.59 12.01
CA VAL A 149 -14.32 -6.84 11.64
C VAL A 149 -14.44 -5.36 12.00
N TYR A 150 -15.63 -4.77 11.90
CA TYR A 150 -15.87 -3.38 12.32
C TYR A 150 -15.64 -3.21 13.83
N PHE A 151 -16.25 -4.07 14.66
CA PHE A 151 -16.12 -3.97 16.11
C PHE A 151 -14.72 -4.33 16.60
N THR A 152 -14.05 -5.29 15.97
CA THR A 152 -12.69 -5.67 16.37
C THR A 152 -11.66 -4.62 15.95
N ASN A 153 -11.82 -3.97 14.79
CA ASN A 153 -11.04 -2.80 14.41
C ASN A 153 -11.21 -1.64 15.40
N LEU A 154 -12.45 -1.35 15.80
CA LEU A 154 -12.72 -0.33 16.82
C LEU A 154 -12.06 -0.70 18.15
N PHE A 155 -12.21 -1.95 18.59
CA PHE A 155 -11.59 -2.42 19.83
C PHE A 155 -10.06 -2.31 19.78
N GLY A 156 -9.43 -2.72 18.67
CA GLY A 156 -7.99 -2.56 18.47
C GLY A 156 -7.54 -1.10 18.53
N ALA A 157 -8.27 -0.18 17.89
CA ALA A 157 -7.98 1.24 17.97
C ALA A 157 -8.11 1.78 19.40
N LEU A 158 -9.15 1.38 20.14
CA LEU A 158 -9.34 1.77 21.54
C LEU A 158 -8.26 1.18 22.46
N LEU A 159 -7.81 -0.04 22.20
CA LEU A 159 -6.68 -0.64 22.92
C LEU A 159 -5.41 0.19 22.74
N LEU A 160 -5.14 0.65 21.51
CA LEU A 160 -4.02 1.57 21.28
C LEU A 160 -4.20 2.88 22.03
N VAL A 161 -5.42 3.46 22.02
CA VAL A 161 -5.71 4.70 22.76
C VAL A 161 -5.38 4.53 24.24
N LEU A 162 -5.75 3.41 24.87
CA LEU A 162 -5.39 3.12 26.26
C LEU A 162 -3.88 3.09 26.46
N VAL A 163 -3.14 2.37 25.62
CA VAL A 163 -1.68 2.29 25.69
C VAL A 163 -1.03 3.67 25.54
N VAL A 164 -1.47 4.45 24.55
CA VAL A 164 -0.97 5.80 24.25
C VAL A 164 -1.32 6.81 25.35
N PHE A 165 -2.48 6.66 25.97
CA PHE A 165 -2.90 7.50 27.09
C PHE A 165 -2.04 7.26 28.32
N TYR A 166 -1.84 5.98 28.71
CA TYR A 166 -1.01 5.61 29.85
C TYR A 166 0.48 5.85 29.63
N SER A 167 0.96 5.79 28.38
CA SER A 167 2.35 6.16 28.04
C SER A 167 2.61 7.67 28.12
N ARG A 168 1.58 8.49 28.37
CA ARG A 168 1.64 9.96 28.39
C ARG A 168 2.14 10.58 27.09
N PHE A 169 1.92 9.90 25.96
CA PHE A 169 2.32 10.38 24.65
C PHE A 169 1.76 11.77 24.30
N TRP A 170 0.54 12.07 24.77
CA TRP A 170 -0.13 13.35 24.57
C TRP A 170 0.57 14.54 25.26
N VAL A 171 1.47 14.28 26.21
CA VAL A 171 2.23 15.31 26.96
C VAL A 171 3.46 15.80 26.20
N LEU A 172 3.88 15.10 25.14
CA LEU A 172 5.05 15.46 24.33
C LEU A 172 4.93 16.88 23.73
N ASP A 173 6.10 17.52 23.56
CA ASP A 173 6.24 18.93 23.15
C ASP A 173 5.35 19.87 23.98
N ALA A 174 5.47 19.78 25.32
CA ALA A 174 4.70 20.59 26.28
C ALA A 174 3.18 20.55 26.01
N TYR A 175 2.62 19.34 25.91
CA TYR A 175 1.20 19.06 25.64
C TYR A 175 0.70 19.42 24.23
N LYS A 176 1.56 19.91 23.33
CA LYS A 176 1.13 20.28 21.97
C LYS A 176 0.70 19.09 21.13
N VAL A 177 1.25 17.88 21.38
CA VAL A 177 0.80 16.66 20.69
C VAL A 177 -0.66 16.37 21.04
N GLY A 178 -1.02 16.44 22.33
CA GLY A 178 -2.41 16.31 22.78
C GLY A 178 -3.32 17.40 22.23
N ALA A 179 -2.85 18.65 22.23
CA ALA A 179 -3.60 19.77 21.64
C ALA A 179 -3.86 19.56 20.14
N ASN A 180 -2.84 19.11 19.39
CA ASN A 180 -2.99 18.79 17.97
C ASN A 180 -3.98 17.65 17.73
N ALA A 181 -3.95 16.59 18.55
CA ALA A 181 -4.92 15.50 18.49
C ALA A 181 -6.36 16.00 18.68
N LEU A 182 -6.59 16.91 19.64
CA LEU A 182 -7.89 17.53 19.88
C LEU A 182 -8.33 18.42 18.71
N LEU A 183 -7.42 19.20 18.13
CA LEU A 183 -7.71 20.03 16.95
C LEU A 183 -8.09 19.17 15.74
N ILE A 184 -7.38 18.07 15.50
CA ILE A 184 -7.70 17.10 14.44
C ILE A 184 -9.07 16.48 14.69
N ALA A 185 -9.39 16.11 15.94
CA ALA A 185 -10.69 15.55 16.29
C ALA A 185 -11.82 16.56 16.10
N ASN A 186 -11.63 17.81 16.55
CA ASN A 186 -12.61 18.88 16.42
C ASN A 186 -12.95 19.17 14.95
N ALA A 187 -11.94 19.22 14.08
CA ALA A 187 -12.12 19.44 12.64
C ALA A 187 -12.83 18.29 11.90
N LYS A 188 -13.03 17.13 12.55
CA LYS A 188 -13.78 16.00 11.98
C LYS A 188 -15.27 16.00 12.36
N VAL A 189 -15.64 16.78 13.38
CA VAL A 189 -17.00 16.80 13.95
C VAL A 189 -17.69 18.16 13.84
N ASN A 190 -16.95 19.21 13.45
CA ASN A 190 -17.43 20.57 13.18
C ASN A 190 -16.85 21.06 11.86
#